data_AF-A0A7Z8L960-F1
#
_entry.id   AF-A0A7Z8L960-F1
#
_cell.length_a   1.000
_cell.length_b   1.000
_cell.length_c   1.000
_cell.angle_alpha   90.00
_cell.angle_beta   90.00
_cell.angle_gamma   90.00
#
_symmetry.space_group_name_H-M   'P 1'
#
loop_
_entity.id
_entity.type
_entity.pdbx_description
1 polymer ?
#
loop_
_entity_poly.entity_id
_entity_poly.type
_entity_poly.pdbx_seq_one_letter_code
_entity_poly.pdbx_strand_id
1 'polypeptide(L)'
;MQHSPSQTRPSLSRRRHWLIALGALFAFTFAGCASVEDTLTIHADGSWSVELEVGSPMSQHQRQQALMAAGHLRRGETLPIYPPLTPQEARNLFPDQAVQISPQPPKHSEANLKARFVIRGEQLSQLLDSPYAQQRQLRLEATEAGTELSYTDPMQTIIGLLAIDPEAEQDQHMSWYSELLEGAIKHRQHWRSTQRVILPGGQSPDAWASSADGVLSWELAGNAEDGSFDKDRFLMPRRARGDALEVEIPSPTTRLGQGAFADLPTGLAGGSAQAVDEEGLKAQARWLPQRLEVTRSFNYSGERQHRRDGTQFHALLLLPPQLEPSSWGELTINQALANDGSDVTVADRNFSRGHSSYFGGGRNRGPLENFAYHQYHSSFGVVPRGADGLSSIEVEATLTFPGAPHVVKAEHLIPADEILEANHSAGRSWSSQDRVAFPGLDDYGIGLRYLRAERQQTGYQIEARLADSNGRIIGLQVFDAEGRPWPSMVNPYQHSSSTLYYITLGHPQPPLSIALMVDGGGAKITLSHTFTDLPLRPVAASEESED
;
A
#
# COMPACT_ATOMS: atom_id res chain seq x y z
N MET A 1 25.52 54.02 2.82
CA MET A 1 24.46 53.09 2.38
C MET A 1 25.10 51.72 2.19
N GLN A 2 24.98 50.85 3.18
CA GLN A 2 25.41 49.45 3.15
C GLN A 2 24.15 48.62 3.35
N HIS A 3 23.82 47.77 2.37
CA HIS A 3 22.74 46.78 2.51
C HIS A 3 23.35 45.48 3.04
N SER A 4 22.97 45.10 4.26
CA SER A 4 23.18 43.75 4.79
C SER A 4 22.12 42.81 4.22
N PRO A 5 22.49 41.63 3.67
CA PRO A 5 21.51 40.62 3.30
C PRO A 5 21.12 39.80 4.52
N SER A 6 19.84 39.84 4.89
CA SER A 6 19.25 38.99 5.92
C SER A 6 19.18 37.54 5.41
N GLN A 7 20.06 36.67 5.91
CA GLN A 7 19.90 35.23 5.78
C GLN A 7 18.85 34.75 6.78
N THR A 8 17.65 34.44 6.30
CA THR A 8 16.65 33.68 7.05
C THR A 8 17.08 32.22 7.16
N ARG A 9 17.49 31.80 8.36
CA ARG A 9 17.70 30.38 8.68
C ARG A 9 16.35 29.64 8.60
N PRO A 10 16.22 28.53 7.84
CA PRO A 10 15.01 27.73 7.87
C PRO A 10 14.84 27.06 9.24
N SER A 11 13.61 27.11 9.77
CA SER A 11 13.25 26.66 11.11
C SER A 11 13.45 25.15 11.29
N LEU A 12 14.09 24.77 12.41
CA LEU A 12 14.36 23.39 12.84
C LEU A 12 13.10 22.53 13.07
N SER A 13 11.90 23.12 13.08
CA SER A 13 10.62 22.41 13.27
C SER A 13 10.20 21.57 12.07
N ARG A 14 10.69 21.88 10.85
CA ARG A 14 10.44 21.04 9.68
C ARG A 14 11.26 19.76 9.68
N ARG A 15 12.39 19.67 10.39
CA ARG A 15 13.26 18.46 10.38
C ARG A 15 12.78 17.33 11.29
N ARG A 16 11.97 17.62 12.31
CA ARG A 16 11.51 16.61 13.30
C ARG A 16 10.32 15.74 12.86
N HIS A 17 9.64 16.08 11.77
CA HIS A 17 8.47 15.33 11.29
C HIS A 17 8.79 14.28 10.20
N TRP A 18 10.05 14.21 9.73
CA TRP A 18 10.49 13.25 8.69
C TRP A 18 11.04 11.93 9.26
N LEU A 19 11.35 11.88 10.56
CA LEU A 19 12.02 10.74 11.24
C LEU A 19 11.11 9.54 11.53
N ILE A 20 9.82 9.61 11.23
CA ILE A 20 8.83 8.59 11.61
C ILE A 20 8.48 7.67 10.43
N ALA A 21 8.91 8.02 9.21
CA ALA A 21 8.29 7.61 7.95
C ALA A 21 8.79 6.29 7.29
N LEU A 22 9.35 5.33 8.04
CA LEU A 22 9.75 4.00 7.48
C LEU A 22 9.58 2.81 8.42
N GLY A 23 8.97 2.97 9.59
CA GLY A 23 9.05 1.98 10.66
C GLY A 23 8.34 0.63 10.48
N ALA A 24 7.68 0.31 9.35
CA ALA A 24 6.98 -0.98 9.16
C ALA A 24 7.84 -2.05 8.46
N LEU A 25 8.24 -1.74 7.23
CA LEU A 25 9.07 -2.60 6.38
C LEU A 25 10.55 -2.43 6.74
N PHE A 26 10.95 -1.26 7.26
CA PHE A 26 12.30 -1.01 7.78
C PHE A 26 12.42 -1.15 9.30
N ALA A 27 11.34 -1.48 10.01
CA ALA A 27 11.57 -2.11 11.30
C ALA A 27 12.39 -3.39 11.13
N PHE A 28 12.10 -4.19 10.09
CA PHE A 28 12.92 -5.35 9.75
C PHE A 28 14.40 -4.98 9.51
N THR A 29 14.68 -3.81 8.93
CA THR A 29 16.07 -3.38 8.67
C THR A 29 16.80 -2.88 9.92
N PHE A 30 16.10 -2.25 10.87
CA PHE A 30 16.72 -1.85 12.16
C PHE A 30 17.07 -3.01 13.09
N ALA A 31 16.52 -4.21 12.87
CA ALA A 31 16.63 -5.32 13.81
C ALA A 31 17.65 -6.40 13.45
N GLY A 32 18.17 -6.42 12.23
CA GLY A 32 19.37 -7.18 11.92
C GLY A 32 19.31 -8.71 11.90
N CYS A 33 18.16 -9.38 11.75
CA CYS A 33 18.07 -10.72 11.14
C CYS A 33 16.61 -10.94 10.67
N ALA A 34 16.39 -11.41 9.45
CA ALA A 34 15.07 -11.82 8.99
C ALA A 34 15.23 -13.13 8.22
N SER A 35 14.93 -14.25 8.88
CA SER A 35 14.79 -15.53 8.19
C SER A 35 13.32 -15.69 7.84
N VAL A 36 13.00 -15.80 6.56
CA VAL A 36 11.66 -16.15 6.08
C VAL A 36 11.75 -17.53 5.46
N GLU A 37 11.06 -18.51 6.05
CA GLU A 37 10.81 -19.78 5.40
C GLU A 37 9.35 -19.79 4.94
N ASP A 38 9.13 -19.99 3.65
CA ASP A 38 7.81 -20.07 3.05
C ASP A 38 7.69 -21.39 2.30
N THR A 39 6.80 -22.25 2.77
CA THR A 39 6.52 -23.55 2.16
C THR A 39 5.11 -23.55 1.59
N LEU A 40 5.01 -23.57 0.26
CA LEU A 40 3.75 -23.76 -0.46
C LEU A 40 3.59 -25.24 -0.84
N THR A 41 2.52 -25.85 -0.37
CA THR A 41 2.11 -27.21 -0.76
C THR A 41 0.83 -27.12 -1.56
N ILE A 42 0.81 -27.74 -2.74
CA ILE A 42 -0.42 -27.98 -3.50
C ILE A 42 -0.60 -29.50 -3.59
N HIS A 43 -1.79 -29.97 -3.25
CA HIS A 43 -2.17 -31.37 -3.32
C HIS A 43 -2.83 -31.69 -4.67
N ALA A 44 -2.86 -32.98 -5.04
CA ALA A 44 -3.45 -33.44 -6.30
C ALA A 44 -4.95 -33.07 -6.40
N ASP A 45 -5.67 -33.07 -5.28
CA ASP A 45 -7.09 -32.72 -5.18
C ASP A 45 -7.38 -31.21 -5.24
N GLY A 46 -6.36 -30.37 -5.42
CA GLY A 46 -6.49 -28.91 -5.47
C GLY A 46 -6.53 -28.21 -4.11
N SER A 47 -6.51 -28.97 -3.01
CA SER A 47 -6.28 -28.38 -1.69
C SER A 47 -4.85 -27.89 -1.56
N TRP A 48 -4.62 -26.91 -0.69
CA TRP A 48 -3.31 -26.29 -0.55
C TRP A 48 -3.02 -25.85 0.89
N SER A 49 -1.74 -25.69 1.19
CA SER A 49 -1.29 -25.09 2.43
C SER A 49 -0.09 -24.18 2.23
N VAL A 50 -0.05 -23.08 2.95
CA VAL A 50 1.10 -22.19 3.05
C VAL A 50 1.59 -22.21 4.49
N GLU A 51 2.85 -22.58 4.69
CA GLU A 51 3.53 -22.48 5.98
C GLU A 51 4.58 -21.37 5.93
N LEU A 52 4.38 -20.34 6.74
CA LEU A 52 5.27 -19.20 6.88
C LEU A 52 5.94 -19.24 8.24
N GLU A 53 7.26 -19.37 8.28
CA GLU A 53 8.07 -19.14 9.47
C GLU A 53 8.88 -17.87 9.30
N VAL A 54 8.61 -16.89 10.16
CA VAL A 54 9.26 -15.58 10.16
C VAL A 54 10.06 -15.45 11.44
N GLY A 55 11.39 -15.58 11.30
CA GLY A 55 12.35 -15.37 12.36
C GLY A 55 12.76 -13.91 12.43
N SER A 56 12.63 -13.31 13.62
CA SER A 56 13.15 -11.97 13.89
C SER A 56 13.83 -11.92 15.27
N PRO A 57 15.02 -11.31 15.39
CA PRO A 57 15.72 -11.11 16.64
C PRO A 57 15.16 -9.91 17.41
N MET A 58 14.11 -9.25 16.89
CA MET A 58 13.45 -8.15 17.59
C MET A 58 12.94 -8.59 18.94
N SER A 59 13.26 -7.82 19.98
CA SER A 59 12.48 -7.87 21.21
C SER A 59 11.00 -7.55 20.93
N GLN A 60 10.10 -8.08 21.76
CA GLN A 60 8.66 -7.81 21.66
C GLN A 60 8.36 -6.30 21.64
N HIS A 61 9.15 -5.50 22.36
CA HIS A 61 9.01 -4.05 22.41
C HIS A 61 9.39 -3.36 21.08
N GLN A 62 10.50 -3.77 20.46
CA GLN A 62 10.91 -3.25 19.14
C GLN A 62 9.87 -3.59 18.06
N ARG A 63 9.32 -4.81 18.10
CA ARG A 63 8.23 -5.21 17.21
C ARG A 63 6.97 -4.37 17.43
N GLN A 64 6.63 -4.03 18.67
CA GLN A 64 5.50 -3.13 18.94
C GLN A 64 5.75 -1.71 18.46
N GLN A 65 6.98 -1.19 18.60
CA GLN A 65 7.35 0.12 18.07
C GLN A 65 7.31 0.16 16.55
N ALA A 66 7.82 -0.89 15.90
CA ALA A 66 7.73 -1.14 14.47
C ALA A 66 6.29 -1.14 13.97
N LEU A 67 5.44 -1.96 14.58
CA LEU A 67 4.03 -2.07 14.23
C LEU A 67 3.26 -0.77 14.51
N MET A 68 3.61 -0.02 15.57
CA MET A 68 3.00 1.29 15.83
C MET A 68 3.44 2.32 14.79
N ALA A 69 4.73 2.35 14.43
CA ALA A 69 5.21 3.20 13.35
C ALA A 69 4.51 2.84 12.04
N ALA A 70 4.39 1.55 11.72
CA ALA A 70 3.61 1.05 10.59
C ALA A 70 2.16 1.52 10.59
N GLY A 71 1.50 1.40 11.74
CA GLY A 71 0.10 1.75 11.93
C GLY A 71 -0.18 3.26 11.83
N HIS A 72 0.76 4.12 12.26
CA HIS A 72 0.60 5.58 12.20
C HIS A 72 0.77 6.18 10.80
N LEU A 73 1.34 5.43 9.87
CA LEU A 73 1.72 5.93 8.55
C LEU A 73 0.75 5.51 7.43
N ARG A 74 -0.24 4.69 7.76
CA ARG A 74 -1.19 4.11 6.81
C ARG A 74 -2.50 4.89 6.82
N ARG A 75 -2.57 5.96 6.03
CA ARG A 75 -3.85 6.58 5.67
C ARG A 75 -4.49 5.75 4.56
N GLY A 76 -5.43 4.89 4.90
CA GLY A 76 -6.50 4.52 3.96
C GLY A 76 -6.36 3.22 3.16
N GLU A 77 -5.17 2.64 3.02
CA GLU A 77 -5.00 1.39 2.26
C GLU A 77 -4.13 0.39 3.05
N THR A 78 -4.74 -0.68 3.58
CA THR A 78 -3.97 -1.79 4.15
C THR A 78 -3.46 -2.67 3.03
N LEU A 79 -2.42 -2.23 2.33
CA LEU A 79 -1.66 -3.15 1.49
C LEU A 79 -1.19 -4.32 2.38
N PRO A 80 -1.49 -5.57 2.00
CA PRO A 80 -1.04 -6.74 2.75
C PRO A 80 0.47 -6.68 2.92
N ILE A 81 0.99 -7.03 4.10
CA ILE A 81 2.44 -7.02 4.34
C ILE A 81 2.94 -8.45 4.22
N TYR A 82 3.98 -8.64 3.41
CA TYR A 82 4.77 -9.85 3.43
C TYR A 82 6.23 -9.54 3.81
N PRO A 83 6.84 -10.36 4.67
CA PRO A 83 6.22 -11.48 5.40
C PRO A 83 5.28 -10.97 6.52
N PRO A 84 4.22 -11.72 6.88
CA PRO A 84 3.34 -11.33 7.98
C PRO A 84 4.06 -11.49 9.33
N LEU A 85 3.88 -10.54 10.25
CA LEU A 85 4.45 -10.59 11.60
C LEU A 85 3.41 -10.94 12.67
N THR A 86 2.14 -10.81 12.33
CA THR A 86 1.00 -11.00 13.22
C THR A 86 -0.06 -11.89 12.56
N PRO A 87 -0.92 -12.56 13.36
CA PRO A 87 -2.05 -13.30 12.81
C PRO A 87 -2.97 -12.43 11.96
N GLN A 88 -3.15 -11.16 12.30
CA GLN A 88 -3.99 -10.25 11.53
C GLN A 88 -3.41 -9.94 10.14
N GLU A 89 -2.09 -9.72 10.04
CA GLU A 89 -1.44 -9.54 8.73
C GLU A 89 -1.49 -10.81 7.89
N ALA A 90 -1.36 -11.98 8.52
CA ALA A 90 -1.56 -13.26 7.84
C ALA A 90 -3.01 -13.41 7.33
N ARG A 91 -4.04 -12.96 8.09
CA ARG A 91 -5.42 -12.88 7.58
C ARG A 91 -5.56 -11.91 6.42
N ASN A 92 -4.87 -10.78 6.45
CA ASN A 92 -4.92 -9.82 5.35
C ASN A 92 -4.29 -10.39 4.06
N LEU A 93 -3.36 -11.35 4.17
CA LEU A 93 -2.80 -12.09 3.02
C LEU A 93 -3.75 -13.17 2.50
N PHE A 94 -4.68 -13.65 3.33
CA PHE A 94 -5.65 -14.70 3.01
C PHE A 94 -7.03 -14.34 3.62
N PRO A 95 -7.77 -13.40 3.02
CA PRO A 95 -8.98 -12.82 3.62
C PRO A 95 -10.18 -13.79 3.70
N ASP A 96 -10.17 -14.87 2.91
CA ASP A 96 -11.24 -15.86 2.92
C ASP A 96 -11.30 -16.62 4.26
N GLN A 97 -12.51 -16.77 4.79
CA GLN A 97 -12.76 -17.22 6.18
C GLN A 97 -12.37 -18.68 6.48
N ALA A 98 -11.93 -19.45 5.49
CA ALA A 98 -11.56 -20.87 5.65
C ALA A 98 -10.14 -21.10 6.23
N VAL A 99 -9.42 -20.04 6.59
CA VAL A 99 -8.01 -20.12 6.96
C VAL A 99 -7.81 -20.39 8.46
N GLN A 100 -7.31 -21.57 8.80
CA GLN A 100 -6.89 -21.91 10.17
C GLN A 100 -5.51 -21.35 10.51
N ILE A 101 -5.44 -20.15 11.09
CA ILE A 101 -4.15 -19.59 11.56
C ILE A 101 -3.83 -20.14 12.95
N SER A 102 -2.82 -21.00 13.05
CA SER A 102 -2.29 -21.48 14.35
C SER A 102 -0.95 -20.78 14.67
N PRO A 103 -0.95 -19.65 15.40
CA PRO A 103 0.29 -19.04 15.85
C PRO A 103 0.95 -19.97 16.88
N GLN A 104 2.12 -20.53 16.57
CA GLN A 104 2.90 -21.21 17.60
C GLN A 104 3.57 -20.15 18.49
N PRO A 105 3.36 -20.18 19.82
CA PRO A 105 4.03 -19.24 20.71
C PRO A 105 5.54 -19.41 20.58
N PRO A 106 6.30 -18.30 20.59
CA PRO A 106 7.76 -18.38 20.58
C PRO A 106 8.22 -19.21 21.77
N LYS A 107 9.13 -20.18 21.54
CA LYS A 107 9.76 -20.89 22.65
C LYS A 107 10.54 -19.85 23.47
N HIS A 108 10.17 -19.69 24.74
CA HIS A 108 10.66 -18.65 25.66
C HIS A 108 12.18 -18.64 25.93
N SER A 109 12.96 -19.55 25.34
CA SER A 109 14.40 -19.68 25.56
C SER A 109 15.28 -19.16 24.42
N GLU A 110 14.72 -18.75 23.28
CA GLU A 110 15.51 -18.26 22.16
C GLU A 110 15.44 -16.74 22.06
N ALA A 111 16.61 -16.10 21.93
CA ALA A 111 16.74 -14.66 21.66
C ALA A 111 16.08 -14.21 20.33
N ASN A 112 15.54 -15.16 19.56
CA ASN A 112 14.89 -14.95 18.27
C ASN A 112 13.40 -15.30 18.38
N LEU A 113 12.55 -14.29 18.26
CA LEU A 113 11.10 -14.46 18.17
C LEU A 113 10.72 -14.99 16.79
N LYS A 114 10.49 -16.29 16.69
CA LYS A 114 9.91 -16.95 15.52
C LYS A 114 8.38 -16.88 15.56
N ALA A 115 7.77 -16.38 14.50
CA ALA A 115 6.33 -16.50 14.27
C ALA A 115 6.12 -17.56 13.20
N ARG A 116 5.26 -18.54 13.47
CA ARG A 116 4.85 -19.56 12.49
C ARG A 116 3.37 -19.43 12.20
N PHE A 117 3.03 -19.34 10.92
CA PHE A 117 1.67 -19.32 10.42
C PHE A 117 1.49 -20.51 9.49
N VAL A 118 0.46 -21.32 9.75
CA VAL A 118 0.02 -22.34 8.82
C VAL A 118 -1.33 -21.88 8.30
N ILE A 119 -1.47 -21.82 6.98
CA ILE A 119 -2.67 -21.40 6.26
C ILE A 119 -3.06 -22.59 5.39
N ARG A 120 -4.36 -22.89 5.32
CA ARG A 120 -4.89 -23.97 4.48
C ARG A 120 -6.12 -23.47 3.73
N GLY A 121 -6.32 -23.99 2.53
CA GLY A 121 -7.52 -23.79 1.75
C GLY A 121 -7.89 -25.05 0.98
N GLU A 122 -9.17 -25.15 0.64
CA GLU A 122 -9.74 -26.34 -0.03
C GLU A 122 -9.74 -26.20 -1.55
N GLN A 123 -9.67 -24.96 -2.06
CA GLN A 123 -9.79 -24.67 -3.48
C GLN A 123 -8.63 -23.81 -3.97
N LEU A 124 -8.07 -24.15 -5.14
CA LEU A 124 -6.99 -23.40 -5.77
C LEU A 124 -7.33 -21.93 -6.04
N SER A 125 -8.58 -21.61 -6.35
CA SER A 125 -9.04 -20.23 -6.57
C SER A 125 -8.76 -19.35 -5.35
N GLN A 126 -9.00 -19.86 -4.13
CA GLN A 126 -8.72 -19.14 -2.88
C GLN A 126 -7.24 -18.78 -2.75
N LEU A 127 -6.33 -19.68 -3.19
CA LEU A 127 -4.90 -19.38 -3.22
C LEU A 127 -4.59 -18.35 -4.29
N LEU A 128 -5.01 -18.58 -5.53
CA LEU A 128 -4.61 -17.77 -6.69
C LEU A 128 -5.19 -16.35 -6.65
N ASP A 129 -6.35 -16.16 -6.05
CA ASP A 129 -6.97 -14.83 -5.89
C ASP A 129 -6.47 -14.11 -4.63
N SER A 130 -5.75 -14.80 -3.74
CA SER A 130 -5.24 -14.21 -2.50
C SER A 130 -4.21 -13.10 -2.74
N PRO A 131 -4.13 -12.09 -1.85
CA PRO A 131 -3.04 -11.13 -1.88
C PRO A 131 -1.64 -11.75 -1.72
N TYR A 132 -1.53 -12.91 -1.07
CA TYR A 132 -0.30 -13.70 -1.05
C TYR A 132 0.17 -14.10 -2.46
N ALA A 133 -0.75 -14.66 -3.27
CA ALA A 133 -0.44 -15.03 -4.66
C ALA A 133 -0.08 -13.81 -5.51
N GLN A 134 -0.75 -12.67 -5.31
CA GLN A 134 -0.45 -11.42 -6.02
C GLN A 134 0.98 -10.93 -5.73
N GLN A 135 1.39 -10.90 -4.45
CA GLN A 135 2.72 -10.44 -4.06
C GLN A 135 3.84 -11.32 -4.60
N ARG A 136 3.58 -12.63 -4.69
CA ARG A 136 4.49 -13.63 -5.26
C ARG A 136 4.42 -13.73 -6.77
N GLN A 137 3.59 -12.92 -7.42
CA GLN A 137 3.27 -13.07 -8.84
C GLN A 137 2.94 -14.54 -9.18
N LEU A 138 2.28 -15.27 -8.27
CA LEU A 138 2.06 -16.71 -8.35
C LEU A 138 1.12 -17.00 -9.53
N ARG A 139 1.54 -17.90 -10.41
CA ARG A 139 0.80 -18.39 -11.56
C ARG A 139 0.92 -19.91 -11.65
N LEU A 140 -0.20 -20.56 -11.89
CA LEU A 140 -0.31 -22.01 -12.03
C LEU A 140 -1.01 -22.30 -13.36
N GLU A 141 -0.45 -23.21 -14.16
CA GLU A 141 -0.97 -23.52 -15.50
C GLU A 141 -1.01 -25.02 -15.76
N ALA A 142 -2.03 -25.45 -16.50
CA ALA A 142 -2.05 -26.77 -17.10
C ALA A 142 -1.20 -26.76 -18.39
N THR A 143 -0.32 -27.74 -18.53
CA THR A 143 0.53 -27.96 -19.69
C THR A 143 0.34 -29.38 -20.22
N GLU A 144 0.84 -29.68 -21.42
CA GLU A 144 0.81 -31.06 -21.94
C GLU A 144 1.56 -32.06 -21.04
N ALA A 145 2.54 -31.57 -20.27
CA ALA A 145 3.39 -32.38 -19.40
C ALA A 145 2.87 -32.49 -17.95
N GLY A 146 1.72 -31.89 -17.63
CA GLY A 146 1.20 -31.80 -16.27
C GLY A 146 0.99 -30.35 -15.84
N THR A 147 1.38 -30.00 -14.62
CA THR A 147 1.16 -28.67 -14.05
C THR A 147 2.46 -27.88 -13.93
N GLU A 148 2.46 -26.62 -14.35
CA GLU A 148 3.59 -25.69 -14.17
C GLU A 148 3.21 -24.58 -13.19
N LEU A 149 4.02 -24.41 -12.15
CA LEU A 149 3.94 -23.32 -11.18
C LEU A 149 5.10 -22.35 -11.43
N SER A 150 4.79 -21.06 -11.50
CA SER A 150 5.78 -19.98 -11.57
C SER A 150 5.50 -18.91 -10.51
N TYR A 151 6.57 -18.39 -9.88
CA TYR A 151 6.45 -17.37 -8.83
C TYR A 151 7.75 -16.58 -8.63
N THR A 152 7.63 -15.39 -8.07
CA THR A 152 8.72 -14.54 -7.61
C THR A 152 8.74 -14.52 -6.08
N ASP A 153 9.90 -14.22 -5.50
CA ASP A 153 10.01 -14.08 -4.04
C ASP A 153 10.01 -12.59 -3.70
N PRO A 154 9.02 -12.09 -2.96
CA PRO A 154 8.97 -10.68 -2.58
C PRO A 154 10.24 -10.21 -1.85
N MET A 155 10.94 -11.12 -1.16
CA MET A 155 12.20 -10.81 -0.47
C MET A 155 13.37 -10.60 -1.42
N GLN A 156 13.29 -11.00 -2.70
CA GLN A 156 14.35 -10.74 -3.70
C GLN A 156 14.68 -9.26 -3.77
N THR A 157 13.66 -8.41 -3.75
CA THR A 157 13.83 -6.96 -3.85
C THR A 157 14.56 -6.40 -2.64
N ILE A 158 14.25 -6.91 -1.44
CA ILE A 158 14.89 -6.46 -0.19
C ILE A 158 16.32 -7.01 -0.10
N ILE A 159 16.51 -8.32 -0.32
CA ILE A 159 17.82 -8.97 -0.26
C ILE A 159 18.75 -8.37 -1.32
N GLY A 160 18.25 -8.09 -2.52
CA GLY A 160 19.01 -7.42 -3.57
C GLY A 160 19.43 -6.00 -3.21
N LEU A 161 18.59 -5.23 -2.49
CA LEU A 161 19.00 -3.91 -1.96
C LEU A 161 20.18 -4.06 -0.97
N LEU A 162 20.17 -5.10 -0.13
CA LEU A 162 21.20 -5.32 0.90
C LEU A 162 22.51 -5.93 0.38
N ALA A 163 22.46 -6.60 -0.76
CA ALA A 163 23.62 -7.18 -1.42
C ALA A 163 24.54 -6.11 -2.04
N ILE A 164 24.08 -4.86 -2.12
CA ILE A 164 24.81 -3.77 -2.76
C ILE A 164 25.83 -3.17 -1.77
N ASP A 165 27.00 -2.81 -2.29
CA ASP A 165 28.14 -2.37 -1.50
C ASP A 165 27.90 -1.00 -0.81
N PRO A 166 27.90 -0.93 0.53
CA PRO A 166 27.74 0.33 1.28
C PRO A 166 28.90 1.31 1.09
N GLU A 167 30.11 0.86 0.75
CA GLU A 167 31.25 1.77 0.63
C GLU A 167 31.11 2.72 -0.57
N ALA A 168 30.30 2.36 -1.56
CA ALA A 168 29.94 3.23 -2.67
C ALA A 168 28.85 4.29 -2.32
N GLU A 169 28.22 4.21 -1.13
CA GLU A 169 27.15 5.14 -0.70
C GLU A 169 27.65 6.41 0.04
N GLN A 170 28.91 6.48 0.46
CA GLN A 170 29.40 7.60 1.30
C GLN A 170 29.37 8.99 0.63
N ASP A 171 29.34 9.04 -0.70
CA ASP A 171 29.43 10.29 -1.47
C ASP A 171 28.07 10.85 -1.96
N GLN A 172 26.95 10.17 -1.73
CA GLN A 172 25.64 10.60 -2.25
C GLN A 172 24.69 10.99 -1.12
N HIS A 173 24.05 12.15 -1.25
CA HIS A 173 23.17 12.79 -0.25
C HIS A 173 21.83 12.06 0.00
N MET A 174 21.85 10.75 0.13
CA MET A 174 20.72 9.90 0.54
C MET A 174 20.67 9.76 2.07
N SER A 175 20.76 10.89 2.78
CA SER A 175 20.95 10.92 4.24
C SER A 175 19.80 10.29 5.05
N TRP A 176 18.69 9.92 4.41
CA TRP A 176 17.53 9.32 5.08
C TRP A 176 17.36 7.82 4.77
N TYR A 177 17.78 7.35 3.59
CA TYR A 177 17.87 5.91 3.32
C TYR A 177 19.07 5.29 4.03
N SER A 178 20.16 6.06 4.19
CA SER A 178 21.42 5.56 4.75
C SER A 178 21.27 5.03 6.17
N GLU A 179 20.64 5.74 7.11
CA GLU A 179 20.53 5.27 8.51
C GLU A 179 19.69 3.98 8.64
N LEU A 180 18.72 3.83 7.74
CA LEU A 180 17.73 2.77 7.70
C LEU A 180 18.26 1.49 7.01
N LEU A 181 19.02 1.67 5.94
CA LEU A 181 19.74 0.59 5.24
C LEU A 181 21.02 0.20 5.99
N GLU A 182 21.70 1.13 6.65
CA GLU A 182 22.95 0.88 7.39
C GLU A 182 22.77 -0.22 8.45
N GLY A 183 21.63 -0.22 9.15
CA GLY A 183 21.26 -1.32 10.06
C GLY A 183 21.13 -2.67 9.33
N ALA A 184 20.39 -2.72 8.23
CA ALA A 184 20.21 -3.98 7.50
C ALA A 184 21.49 -4.44 6.79
N ILE A 185 22.30 -3.53 6.28
CA ILE A 185 23.57 -3.81 5.63
C ILE A 185 24.58 -4.35 6.65
N LYS A 186 24.69 -3.74 7.84
CA LYS A 186 25.52 -4.27 8.96
C LYS A 186 25.17 -5.70 9.36
N HIS A 187 23.94 -6.11 9.05
CA HIS A 187 23.38 -7.38 9.44
C HIS A 187 22.96 -8.24 8.23
N ARG A 188 23.41 -7.91 7.01
CA ARG A 188 22.99 -8.59 5.77
C ARG A 188 23.24 -10.08 5.79
N GLN A 189 24.25 -10.51 6.56
CA GLN A 189 24.60 -11.92 6.82
C GLN A 189 23.53 -12.76 7.48
N HIS A 190 22.53 -12.13 8.07
CA HIS A 190 21.46 -12.82 8.75
C HIS A 190 20.14 -12.80 7.96
N TRP A 191 20.15 -12.22 6.75
CA TRP A 191 19.00 -12.23 5.87
C TRP A 191 19.00 -13.52 5.06
N ARG A 192 17.91 -14.29 5.21
CA ARG A 192 17.70 -15.52 4.48
C ARG A 192 16.23 -15.65 4.10
N SER A 193 15.96 -15.89 2.83
CA SER A 193 14.65 -16.29 2.32
C SER A 193 14.77 -17.69 1.77
N THR A 194 14.08 -18.64 2.40
CA THR A 194 13.99 -20.01 1.93
C THR A 194 12.58 -20.24 1.41
N GLN A 195 12.49 -20.55 0.12
CA GLN A 195 11.26 -20.79 -0.58
C GLN A 195 11.17 -22.27 -0.88
N ARG A 196 10.12 -22.94 -0.40
CA ARG A 196 9.88 -24.35 -0.63
C ARG A 196 8.55 -24.55 -1.34
N VAL A 197 8.54 -25.45 -2.31
CA VAL A 197 7.35 -25.85 -3.04
C VAL A 197 7.24 -27.36 -3.00
N ILE A 198 6.05 -27.84 -2.68
CA ILE A 198 5.67 -29.25 -2.75
C ILE A 198 4.53 -29.37 -3.74
N LEU A 199 4.80 -30.04 -4.86
CA LEU A 199 3.82 -30.37 -5.90
C LEU A 199 3.80 -31.88 -6.11
N PRO A 200 2.66 -32.47 -6.53
CA PRO A 200 2.62 -33.86 -6.97
C PRO A 200 3.64 -34.08 -8.10
N GLY A 201 4.54 -35.05 -7.97
CA GLY A 201 5.59 -35.30 -8.97
C GLY A 201 6.61 -34.15 -9.14
N GLY A 202 6.72 -33.24 -8.16
CA GLY A 202 7.45 -31.99 -8.25
C GLY A 202 8.91 -32.10 -8.73
N GLN A 203 9.25 -31.41 -9.80
CA GLN A 203 10.60 -31.21 -10.33
C GLN A 203 10.80 -29.73 -10.67
N SER A 204 12.01 -29.21 -10.59
CA SER A 204 12.31 -27.85 -11.05
C SER A 204 13.17 -27.89 -12.31
N PRO A 205 12.84 -27.09 -13.35
CA PRO A 205 13.74 -26.85 -14.46
C PRO A 205 14.90 -25.90 -14.08
N ASP A 206 14.85 -25.27 -12.91
CA ASP A 206 15.85 -24.30 -12.48
C ASP A 206 17.06 -25.03 -11.89
N ALA A 207 18.24 -24.85 -12.50
CA ALA A 207 19.48 -25.53 -12.09
C ALA A 207 19.94 -25.21 -10.66
N TRP A 208 19.39 -24.16 -10.05
CA TRP A 208 19.73 -23.69 -8.70
C TRP A 208 18.64 -24.04 -7.67
N ALA A 209 17.60 -24.78 -8.06
CA ALA A 209 16.68 -25.40 -7.12
C ALA A 209 17.33 -26.66 -6.51
N SER A 210 17.21 -26.82 -5.19
CA SER A 210 17.49 -28.09 -4.52
C SER A 210 16.23 -28.94 -4.50
N SER A 211 16.37 -30.26 -4.61
CA SER A 211 15.25 -31.21 -4.51
C SER A 211 15.63 -32.31 -3.51
N ALA A 212 14.82 -32.46 -2.47
CA ALA A 212 14.93 -33.55 -1.50
C ALA A 212 13.52 -33.99 -1.08
N ASP A 213 13.25 -35.30 -1.11
CA ASP A 213 11.97 -35.90 -0.69
C ASP A 213 10.73 -35.25 -1.35
N GLY A 214 10.83 -34.84 -2.62
CA GLY A 214 9.74 -34.18 -3.36
C GLY A 214 9.52 -32.71 -3.01
N VAL A 215 10.37 -32.14 -2.14
CA VAL A 215 10.37 -30.71 -1.79
C VAL A 215 11.38 -29.99 -2.67
N LEU A 216 10.89 -29.07 -3.49
CA LEU A 216 11.73 -28.15 -4.25
C LEU A 216 12.05 -26.94 -3.38
N SER A 217 13.32 -26.56 -3.26
CA SER A 217 13.74 -25.48 -2.37
C SER A 217 14.73 -24.55 -3.06
N TRP A 218 14.47 -23.25 -2.95
CA TRP A 218 15.33 -22.16 -3.40
C TRP A 218 15.70 -21.30 -2.20
N GLU A 219 16.97 -20.99 -2.06
CA GLU A 219 17.47 -20.16 -0.98
C GLU A 219 18.08 -18.88 -1.54
N LEU A 220 17.71 -17.75 -0.94
CA LEU A 220 18.39 -16.47 -1.12
C LEU A 220 18.97 -16.03 0.22
N ALA A 221 20.25 -15.68 0.22
CA ALA A 221 20.93 -15.12 1.38
C ALA A 221 21.41 -13.71 1.07
N GLY A 222 21.38 -12.82 2.07
CA GLY A 222 21.92 -11.45 1.98
C GLY A 222 23.44 -11.39 1.90
N ASN A 223 24.13 -12.49 2.18
CA ASN A 223 25.54 -12.67 1.89
C ASN A 223 25.72 -13.26 0.50
N ALA A 224 25.85 -12.42 -0.53
CA ALA A 224 26.66 -12.83 -1.66
C ALA A 224 28.12 -12.84 -1.17
N GLU A 225 28.77 -14.01 -1.11
CA GLU A 225 30.16 -14.15 -0.64
C GLU A 225 31.15 -13.23 -1.38
N ASP A 226 30.74 -12.72 -2.55
CA ASP A 226 31.58 -11.95 -3.47
C ASP A 226 31.06 -10.51 -3.70
N GLY A 227 29.99 -10.09 -3.00
CA GLY A 227 29.32 -8.81 -3.26
C GLY A 227 28.69 -8.69 -4.66
N SER A 228 28.64 -9.78 -5.42
CA SER A 228 28.04 -9.79 -6.76
C SER A 228 26.55 -10.13 -6.67
N PHE A 229 25.71 -9.17 -7.06
CA PHE A 229 24.30 -9.41 -7.33
C PHE A 229 24.20 -10.31 -8.57
N ASP A 230 23.93 -11.60 -8.36
CA ASP A 230 23.66 -12.55 -9.45
C ASP A 230 22.29 -12.26 -10.08
N LYS A 231 22.29 -11.32 -11.03
CA LYS A 231 21.11 -10.87 -11.77
C LYS A 231 20.26 -12.04 -12.25
N ASP A 232 20.86 -13.13 -12.72
CA ASP A 232 20.12 -14.25 -13.28
C ASP A 232 19.35 -15.03 -12.20
N ARG A 233 19.84 -15.07 -10.95
CA ARG A 233 19.10 -15.66 -9.81
C ARG A 233 18.04 -14.74 -9.23
N PHE A 234 18.28 -13.43 -9.23
CA PHE A 234 17.37 -12.45 -8.62
C PHE A 234 16.25 -11.99 -9.56
N LEU A 235 16.47 -12.03 -10.88
CA LEU A 235 15.53 -11.55 -11.89
C LEU A 235 14.62 -12.67 -12.45
N MET A 236 15.01 -13.94 -12.34
CA MET A 236 14.22 -15.03 -12.92
C MET A 236 13.10 -15.50 -11.97
N PRO A 237 11.88 -15.73 -12.50
CA PRO A 237 10.84 -16.41 -11.75
C PRO A 237 11.30 -17.84 -11.46
N ARG A 238 10.96 -18.33 -10.27
CA ARG A 238 11.17 -19.73 -9.88
C ARG A 238 10.09 -20.57 -10.51
N ARG A 239 10.45 -21.75 -10.99
CA ARG A 239 9.53 -22.67 -11.65
C ARG A 239 9.55 -24.06 -11.05
N ALA A 240 8.38 -24.64 -10.93
CA ALA A 240 8.18 -26.03 -10.57
C ALA A 240 7.23 -26.67 -11.57
N ARG A 241 7.51 -27.92 -11.94
CA ARG A 241 6.67 -28.77 -12.76
C ARG A 241 6.22 -29.96 -11.93
N GLY A 242 4.98 -30.39 -12.09
CA GLY A 242 4.44 -31.55 -11.41
C GLY A 242 3.47 -32.31 -12.30
N ASP A 243 2.93 -33.38 -11.75
CA ASP A 243 1.85 -34.15 -12.36
C ASP A 243 0.62 -33.26 -12.57
N ALA A 244 -0.27 -33.68 -13.46
CA ALA A 244 -1.56 -33.01 -13.65
C ALA A 244 -2.39 -33.10 -12.35
N LEU A 245 -3.00 -31.99 -11.96
CA LEU A 245 -3.95 -31.96 -10.84
C LEU A 245 -5.27 -32.65 -11.20
N GLU A 246 -5.95 -33.22 -10.21
CA GLU A 246 -7.25 -33.89 -10.37
C GLU A 246 -8.42 -32.88 -10.49
N VAL A 247 -8.12 -31.58 -10.39
CA VAL A 247 -9.06 -30.48 -10.48
C VAL A 247 -8.75 -29.56 -11.65
N GLU A 248 -9.76 -28.83 -12.10
CA GLU A 248 -9.58 -27.77 -13.08
C GLU A 248 -8.79 -26.61 -12.46
N ILE A 249 -7.71 -26.22 -13.13
CA ILE A 249 -6.92 -25.04 -12.74
C ILE A 249 -7.70 -23.80 -13.18
N PRO A 250 -8.01 -22.86 -12.27
CA PRO A 250 -8.66 -21.61 -12.62
C PRO A 250 -7.89 -20.88 -13.73
N SER A 251 -8.60 -20.13 -14.57
CA SER A 251 -7.96 -19.33 -15.62
C SER A 251 -6.89 -18.42 -14.99
N PRO A 252 -5.66 -18.40 -15.53
CA PRO A 252 -4.54 -17.72 -14.90
C PRO A 252 -4.82 -16.22 -14.79
N THR A 253 -4.75 -15.68 -13.59
CA THR A 253 -4.77 -14.23 -13.37
C THR A 253 -3.50 -13.65 -13.97
N THR A 254 -3.59 -12.50 -14.64
CA THR A 254 -2.40 -11.85 -15.20
C THR A 254 -1.43 -11.46 -14.09
N ARG A 255 -0.16 -11.82 -14.24
CA ARG A 255 0.94 -11.47 -13.34
C ARG A 255 1.98 -10.70 -14.12
N LEU A 256 2.11 -9.40 -13.83
CA LEU A 256 2.94 -8.50 -14.62
C LEU A 256 4.42 -8.95 -14.67
N GLY A 257 4.92 -9.57 -13.59
CA GLY A 257 6.31 -9.98 -13.47
C GLY A 257 6.66 -11.37 -14.02
N GLN A 258 5.70 -12.12 -14.60
CA GLN A 258 5.90 -13.54 -14.98
C GLN A 258 6.28 -13.77 -16.45
N GLY A 259 6.51 -12.71 -17.24
CA GLY A 259 6.79 -12.85 -18.67
C GLY A 259 7.44 -11.62 -19.26
N ALA A 260 7.81 -11.71 -20.53
CA ALA A 260 8.31 -10.56 -21.26
C ALA A 260 7.19 -9.55 -21.52
N PHE A 261 7.55 -8.27 -21.68
CA PHE A 261 6.62 -7.18 -21.94
C PHE A 261 5.71 -7.43 -23.16
N ALA A 262 6.27 -8.07 -24.19
CA ALA A 262 5.54 -8.43 -25.41
C ALA A 262 4.40 -9.43 -25.15
N ASP A 263 4.61 -10.37 -24.22
CA ASP A 263 3.68 -11.45 -23.92
C ASP A 263 2.57 -11.03 -22.94
N LEU A 264 2.69 -9.85 -22.35
CA LEU A 264 1.66 -9.35 -21.43
C LEU A 264 0.38 -8.98 -22.18
N PRO A 265 -0.78 -9.51 -21.75
CA PRO A 265 -2.06 -9.11 -22.32
C PRO A 265 -2.31 -7.63 -22.03
N THR A 266 -3.06 -6.96 -22.91
CA THR A 266 -3.54 -5.58 -22.72
C THR A 266 -5.06 -5.62 -22.59
N GLY A 267 -5.63 -4.79 -21.72
CA GLY A 267 -7.05 -4.83 -21.40
C GLY A 267 -7.35 -5.74 -20.21
N LEU A 268 -8.48 -6.44 -20.21
CA LEU A 268 -8.95 -7.22 -19.06
C LEU A 268 -7.89 -8.22 -18.57
N ALA A 269 -7.48 -8.11 -17.31
CA ALA A 269 -6.37 -8.87 -16.72
C ALA A 269 -6.77 -10.23 -16.13
N GLY A 270 -8.01 -10.66 -16.40
CA GLY A 270 -8.67 -11.80 -15.73
C GLY A 270 -9.36 -11.38 -14.43
N GLY A 271 -10.36 -12.15 -14.01
CA GLY A 271 -11.20 -11.84 -12.84
C GLY A 271 -12.48 -11.08 -13.20
N SER A 272 -13.59 -11.47 -12.55
CA SER A 272 -14.84 -10.72 -12.60
C SER A 272 -14.73 -9.51 -11.68
N ALA A 273 -15.22 -8.34 -12.10
CA ALA A 273 -15.58 -7.31 -11.13
C ALA A 273 -16.54 -7.96 -10.11
N GLN A 274 -16.25 -7.84 -8.82
CA GLN A 274 -17.17 -8.34 -7.82
C GLN A 274 -18.44 -7.48 -7.92
N ALA A 275 -19.57 -8.12 -8.25
CA ALA A 275 -20.85 -7.41 -8.21
C ALA A 275 -21.10 -6.99 -6.76
N VAL A 276 -21.22 -5.69 -6.53
CA VAL A 276 -21.48 -5.15 -5.20
C VAL A 276 -22.99 -5.19 -4.97
N ASP A 277 -23.42 -5.94 -3.96
CA ASP A 277 -24.80 -5.91 -3.48
C ASP A 277 -25.06 -4.56 -2.79
N GLU A 278 -25.60 -3.60 -3.55
CA GLU A 278 -25.88 -2.25 -3.06
C GLU A 278 -26.89 -2.25 -1.90
N GLU A 279 -27.92 -3.09 -1.94
CA GLU A 279 -28.91 -3.19 -0.88
C GLU A 279 -28.28 -3.80 0.39
N GLY A 280 -27.51 -4.88 0.23
CA GLY A 280 -26.77 -5.51 1.32
C GLY A 280 -25.70 -4.58 1.94
N LEU A 281 -25.03 -3.75 1.13
CA LEU A 281 -24.10 -2.74 1.60
C LEU A 281 -24.82 -1.66 2.42
N LYS A 282 -25.91 -1.08 1.90
CA LYS A 282 -26.71 -0.07 2.61
C LYS A 282 -27.24 -0.58 3.94
N ALA A 283 -27.65 -1.86 3.99
CA ALA A 283 -28.14 -2.50 5.21
C ALA A 283 -27.04 -2.71 6.27
N GLN A 284 -25.79 -2.91 5.85
CA GLN A 284 -24.66 -3.17 6.76
C GLN A 284 -23.86 -1.91 7.13
N ALA A 285 -23.97 -0.86 6.33
CA ALA A 285 -23.35 0.42 6.60
C ALA A 285 -23.89 1.06 7.88
N ARG A 286 -22.99 1.52 8.76
CA ARG A 286 -23.37 2.20 9.99
C ARG A 286 -22.70 3.55 10.09
N TRP A 287 -23.52 4.59 10.20
CA TRP A 287 -23.07 5.95 10.48
C TRP A 287 -23.05 6.20 11.98
N LEU A 288 -21.96 6.75 12.49
CA LEU A 288 -21.81 7.16 13.88
C LEU A 288 -21.43 8.66 13.95
N PRO A 289 -22.27 9.52 14.52
CA PRO A 289 -21.90 10.91 14.74
C PRO A 289 -20.81 10.97 15.81
N GLN A 290 -19.71 11.69 15.53
CA GLN A 290 -18.60 11.81 16.47
C GLN A 290 -18.66 13.13 17.24
N ARG A 291 -18.74 14.25 16.51
CA ARG A 291 -18.81 15.58 17.11
C ARG A 291 -19.31 16.62 16.11
N LEU A 292 -19.95 17.65 16.65
CA LEU A 292 -20.26 18.90 15.97
C LEU A 292 -19.57 20.04 16.73
N GLU A 293 -18.64 20.74 16.08
CA GLU A 293 -17.91 21.88 16.66
C GLU A 293 -18.40 23.17 16.00
N VAL A 294 -18.75 24.16 16.81
CA VAL A 294 -19.20 25.48 16.33
C VAL A 294 -18.18 26.51 16.78
N THR A 295 -17.50 27.15 15.83
CA THR A 295 -16.58 28.25 16.09
C THR A 295 -17.27 29.57 15.80
N ARG A 296 -17.38 30.40 16.86
CA ARG A 296 -17.86 31.79 16.77
C ARG A 296 -16.71 32.71 17.14
N SER A 297 -16.37 33.65 16.27
CA SER A 297 -15.37 34.67 16.52
C SER A 297 -16.06 35.98 16.87
N PHE A 298 -15.81 36.48 18.07
CA PHE A 298 -16.28 37.80 18.49
C PHE A 298 -15.08 38.75 18.46
N ASN A 299 -15.06 39.67 17.49
CA ASN A 299 -14.06 40.73 17.51
C ASN A 299 -14.66 42.02 18.10
N TYR A 300 -14.14 42.45 19.25
CA TYR A 300 -14.47 43.72 19.87
C TYR A 300 -13.56 44.88 19.43
N SER A 301 -12.51 44.63 18.63
CA SER A 301 -11.48 45.61 18.27
C SER A 301 -11.87 46.57 17.13
N GLY A 302 -13.00 46.34 16.44
CA GLY A 302 -13.41 47.15 15.28
C GLY A 302 -12.60 46.90 14.00
N GLU A 303 -11.49 46.15 14.06
CA GLU A 303 -10.72 45.75 12.87
C GLU A 303 -11.29 44.47 12.25
N ARG A 304 -11.41 44.42 10.92
CA ARG A 304 -11.87 43.21 10.22
C ARG A 304 -10.74 42.19 10.14
N GLN A 305 -10.59 41.34 11.17
CA GLN A 305 -9.79 40.11 11.00
C GLN A 305 -10.66 38.97 10.44
N HIS A 306 -10.08 38.23 9.51
CA HIS A 306 -10.71 37.19 8.70
C HIS A 306 -10.84 35.81 9.38
N ARG A 307 -11.01 35.71 10.71
CA ARG A 307 -11.39 34.41 11.29
C ARG A 307 -12.86 34.17 10.95
N ARG A 308 -13.12 33.17 10.11
CA ARG A 308 -14.45 32.84 9.62
C ARG A 308 -15.17 32.02 10.69
N ASP A 309 -16.27 32.56 11.19
CA ASP A 309 -17.33 31.79 11.83
C ASP A 309 -17.64 30.52 11.02
N GLY A 310 -17.81 29.38 11.69
CA GLY A 310 -18.05 28.13 10.98
C GLY A 310 -18.40 26.96 11.89
N THR A 311 -18.98 25.94 11.29
CA THR A 311 -19.32 24.68 11.94
C THR A 311 -18.56 23.53 11.29
N GLN A 312 -18.02 22.65 12.12
CA GLN A 312 -17.31 21.45 11.73
C GLN A 312 -18.10 20.23 12.18
N PHE A 313 -18.48 19.38 11.23
CA PHE A 313 -19.14 18.11 11.47
C PHE A 313 -18.17 16.96 11.29
N HIS A 314 -18.23 16.01 12.23
CA HIS A 314 -17.43 14.80 12.20
C HIS A 314 -18.32 13.58 12.35
N ALA A 315 -18.17 12.63 11.42
CA ALA A 315 -18.87 11.37 11.43
C ALA A 315 -17.91 10.22 11.11
N LEU A 316 -18.30 9.02 11.52
CA LEU A 316 -17.64 7.77 11.16
C LEU A 316 -18.60 6.95 10.31
N LEU A 317 -18.13 6.43 9.18
CA LEU A 317 -18.83 5.39 8.42
C LEU A 317 -18.13 4.06 8.68
N LEU A 318 -18.88 3.08 9.17
CA LEU A 318 -18.41 1.71 9.42
C LEU A 318 -18.95 0.76 8.36
N LEU A 319 -18.09 -0.08 7.81
CA LEU A 319 -18.41 -1.18 6.90
C LEU A 319 -17.77 -2.48 7.39
N PRO A 320 -18.38 -3.65 7.14
CA PRO A 320 -17.68 -4.92 7.26
C PRO A 320 -16.41 -4.92 6.40
N PRO A 321 -15.30 -5.55 6.83
CA PRO A 321 -14.04 -5.57 6.07
C PRO A 321 -14.19 -6.15 4.65
N GLN A 322 -15.14 -7.06 4.45
CA GLN A 322 -15.42 -7.67 3.15
C GLN A 322 -16.09 -6.70 2.16
N LEU A 323 -16.62 -5.58 2.64
CA LEU A 323 -17.31 -4.55 1.85
C LEU A 323 -16.50 -3.25 1.81
N GLU A 324 -15.18 -3.33 2.02
CA GLU A 324 -14.32 -2.16 1.99
C GLU A 324 -14.23 -1.59 0.56
N PRO A 325 -14.54 -0.30 0.35
CA PRO A 325 -14.42 0.33 -0.96
C PRO A 325 -12.94 0.57 -1.32
N SER A 326 -12.65 0.65 -2.63
CA SER A 326 -11.33 1.05 -3.12
C SER A 326 -11.05 2.54 -2.88
N SER A 327 -12.10 3.37 -2.86
CA SER A 327 -11.99 4.78 -2.53
C SER A 327 -13.21 5.27 -1.73
N TRP A 328 -12.91 6.06 -0.71
CA TRP A 328 -13.89 6.77 0.10
C TRP A 328 -14.06 8.16 -0.51
N GLY A 329 -15.19 8.40 -1.17
CA GLY A 329 -15.52 9.74 -1.69
C GLY A 329 -15.81 10.73 -0.57
N GLU A 330 -15.93 12.00 -0.94
CA GLU A 330 -16.12 13.10 0.01
C GLU A 330 -17.49 13.03 0.71
N LEU A 331 -17.54 13.47 1.98
CA LEU A 331 -18.79 13.69 2.69
C LEU A 331 -19.40 15.01 2.21
N THR A 332 -20.53 14.91 1.53
CA THR A 332 -21.35 16.06 1.15
C THR A 332 -22.43 16.25 2.20
N ILE A 333 -22.64 17.49 2.65
CA ILE A 333 -23.80 17.86 3.47
C ILE A 333 -24.86 18.35 2.50
N ASN A 334 -25.92 17.55 2.33
CA ASN A 334 -27.01 17.88 1.42
C ASN A 334 -27.97 18.87 2.07
N GLN A 335 -28.22 18.70 3.37
CA GLN A 335 -29.11 19.56 4.14
C GLN A 335 -28.67 19.64 5.61
N ALA A 336 -28.81 20.81 6.22
CA ALA A 336 -28.71 21.00 7.66
C ALA A 336 -29.92 21.82 8.12
N LEU A 337 -30.71 21.27 9.04
CA LEU A 337 -31.89 21.94 9.59
C LEU A 337 -31.60 22.45 11.00
N ALA A 338 -32.05 23.65 11.31
CA ALA A 338 -32.11 24.16 12.67
C ALA A 338 -33.33 23.61 13.42
N ASN A 339 -33.38 23.80 14.74
CA ASN A 339 -34.51 23.35 15.58
C ASN A 339 -35.87 23.98 15.20
N ASP A 340 -35.87 25.14 14.55
CA ASP A 340 -37.07 25.78 14.03
C ASP A 340 -37.50 25.24 12.65
N GLY A 341 -36.77 24.25 12.11
CA GLY A 341 -37.01 23.66 10.79
C GLY A 341 -36.44 24.47 9.63
N SER A 342 -35.73 25.58 9.88
CA SER A 342 -35.09 26.35 8.82
C SER A 342 -33.88 25.59 8.25
N ASP A 343 -33.78 25.56 6.92
CA ASP A 343 -32.61 25.04 6.24
C ASP A 343 -31.47 26.07 6.32
N VAL A 344 -30.39 25.65 6.95
CA VAL A 344 -29.21 26.46 7.19
C VAL A 344 -28.04 26.03 6.31
N THR A 345 -28.28 25.24 5.27
CA THR A 345 -27.28 24.88 4.25
C THR A 345 -26.94 26.12 3.40
N VAL A 346 -25.78 26.74 3.61
CA VAL A 346 -25.34 27.86 2.76
C VAL A 346 -24.62 27.32 1.52
N ALA A 347 -25.08 27.74 0.34
CA ALA A 347 -24.63 27.30 -0.97
C ALA A 347 -23.20 27.73 -1.40
N ASP A 348 -22.37 28.24 -0.49
CA ASP A 348 -21.06 28.81 -0.86
C ASP A 348 -19.92 27.77 -0.86
N ARG A 349 -19.51 27.44 -2.09
CA ARG A 349 -18.69 26.29 -2.51
C ARG A 349 -17.20 26.30 -2.12
N ASN A 350 -16.75 27.19 -1.22
CA ASN A 350 -15.32 27.44 -1.00
C ASN A 350 -14.89 27.32 0.48
N PHE A 351 -15.08 26.15 1.09
CA PHE A 351 -14.50 25.82 2.39
C PHE A 351 -13.52 24.65 2.30
N SER A 352 -12.47 24.74 3.11
CA SER A 352 -11.33 23.83 3.14
C SER A 352 -11.78 22.40 3.44
N ARG A 353 -11.69 21.55 2.42
CA ARG A 353 -11.99 20.12 2.48
C ARG A 353 -10.79 19.40 3.09
N GLY A 354 -10.81 19.22 4.40
CA GLY A 354 -9.78 18.48 5.13
C GLY A 354 -10.25 17.05 5.39
N HIS A 355 -9.70 16.07 4.68
CA HIS A 355 -10.00 14.66 4.92
C HIS A 355 -8.91 14.03 5.78
N SER A 356 -9.31 13.20 6.74
CA SER A 356 -8.43 12.40 7.58
C SER A 356 -8.97 10.99 7.66
N SER A 357 -8.63 10.15 6.69
CA SER A 357 -8.77 8.69 6.80
C SER A 357 -7.81 8.21 7.90
N TYR A 358 -8.35 7.84 9.05
CA TYR A 358 -7.59 7.28 10.17
C TYR A 358 -7.96 5.81 10.28
N PHE A 359 -7.10 4.88 9.82
CA PHE A 359 -7.31 3.45 10.05
C PHE A 359 -6.69 3.04 11.39
N GLY A 360 -7.34 2.11 12.08
CA GLY A 360 -7.03 1.69 13.45
C GLY A 360 -5.73 0.88 13.54
N GLY A 361 -4.58 1.51 13.38
CA GLY A 361 -3.26 0.91 13.64
C GLY A 361 -2.70 1.25 15.03
N GLY A 362 -3.45 1.96 15.87
CA GLY A 362 -2.98 2.48 17.16
C GLY A 362 -3.87 2.08 18.32
N ARG A 363 -3.45 1.07 19.09
CA ARG A 363 -3.80 0.78 20.50
C ARG A 363 -5.27 0.71 20.95
N ASN A 364 -6.27 0.85 20.07
CA ASN A 364 -7.65 0.68 20.47
C ASN A 364 -8.06 -0.79 20.37
N ARG A 365 -7.80 -1.56 21.44
CA ARG A 365 -8.55 -2.78 21.77
C ARG A 365 -9.99 -2.40 22.10
N GLY A 366 -10.74 -2.01 21.08
CA GLY A 366 -12.10 -1.49 21.18
C GLY A 366 -13.05 -2.21 20.22
N PRO A 367 -14.35 -1.89 20.26
CA PRO A 367 -15.39 -2.57 19.49
C PRO A 367 -15.29 -2.42 17.96
N LEU A 368 -14.27 -1.72 17.45
CA LEU A 368 -14.09 -1.39 16.04
C LEU A 368 -13.10 -2.32 15.30
N GLU A 369 -12.46 -3.28 15.97
CA GLU A 369 -11.45 -4.17 15.36
C GLU A 369 -12.01 -5.02 14.20
N ASN A 370 -13.33 -5.16 14.10
CA ASN A 370 -14.00 -5.97 13.09
C ASN A 370 -14.63 -5.15 11.96
N PHE A 371 -14.29 -3.87 11.81
CA PHE A 371 -14.87 -2.98 10.79
C PHE A 371 -13.78 -2.25 10.01
N ALA A 372 -13.96 -2.14 8.69
CA ALA A 372 -13.36 -1.08 7.91
C ALA A 372 -14.09 0.22 8.24
N TYR A 373 -13.38 1.32 8.44
CA TYR A 373 -14.02 2.57 8.80
C TYR A 373 -13.34 3.80 8.21
N HIS A 374 -14.15 4.82 7.93
CA HIS A 374 -13.68 6.12 7.45
C HIS A 374 -14.21 7.24 8.32
N GLN A 375 -13.31 8.11 8.77
CA GLN A 375 -13.67 9.29 9.54
C GLN A 375 -13.78 10.49 8.61
N TYR A 376 -15.00 11.00 8.50
CA TYR A 376 -15.29 12.20 7.74
C TYR A 376 -15.15 13.44 8.62
N HIS A 377 -14.61 14.50 8.01
CA HIS A 377 -14.62 15.84 8.55
C HIS A 377 -15.11 16.79 7.46
N SER A 378 -16.16 17.54 7.77
CA SER A 378 -16.70 18.56 6.86
C SER A 378 -16.86 19.87 7.61
N SER A 379 -16.56 20.97 6.95
CA SER A 379 -16.75 22.32 7.50
C SER A 379 -17.71 23.11 6.62
N PHE A 380 -18.68 23.77 7.24
CA PHE A 380 -19.65 24.62 6.56
C PHE A 380 -19.78 25.96 7.28
N GLY A 381 -19.89 27.02 6.50
CA GLY A 381 -19.78 28.41 6.94
C GLY A 381 -21.00 28.96 7.68
N VAL A 382 -21.65 28.16 8.52
CA VAL A 382 -22.88 28.57 9.19
C VAL A 382 -22.79 28.32 10.67
N VAL A 383 -22.86 29.42 11.42
CA VAL A 383 -23.09 29.40 12.84
C VAL A 383 -24.60 29.45 13.06
N PRO A 384 -25.24 28.41 13.65
CA PRO A 384 -26.63 28.48 14.05
C PRO A 384 -26.84 29.73 14.91
N ARG A 385 -27.81 30.59 14.56
CA ARG A 385 -28.10 31.80 15.34
C ARG A 385 -28.93 31.44 16.56
N GLY A 386 -28.38 31.62 17.76
CA GLY A 386 -29.06 31.37 19.04
C GLY A 386 -28.49 30.19 19.84
N ALA A 387 -29.16 29.85 20.93
CA ALA A 387 -28.91 28.67 21.77
C ALA A 387 -29.51 27.38 21.17
N ASP A 388 -30.24 27.52 20.06
CA ASP A 388 -30.92 26.44 19.37
C ASP A 388 -29.96 25.77 18.39
N GLY A 389 -29.61 24.52 18.69
CA GLY A 389 -28.72 23.70 17.88
C GLY A 389 -29.31 23.31 16.51
N LEU A 390 -28.56 22.49 15.78
CA LEU A 390 -29.06 21.80 14.59
C LEU A 390 -29.99 20.66 15.01
N SER A 391 -31.15 20.55 14.38
CA SER A 391 -32.09 19.44 14.59
C SER A 391 -31.69 18.21 13.79
N SER A 392 -31.21 18.42 12.55
CA SER A 392 -30.72 17.34 11.70
C SER A 392 -29.65 17.78 10.72
N ILE A 393 -28.78 16.85 10.35
CA ILE A 393 -27.87 16.99 9.21
C ILE A 393 -28.04 15.78 8.29
N GLU A 394 -28.41 16.02 7.04
CA GLU A 394 -28.38 15.04 5.96
C GLU A 394 -27.03 15.06 5.28
N VAL A 395 -26.39 13.89 5.23
CA VAL A 395 -25.10 13.69 4.60
C VAL A 395 -25.18 12.63 3.51
N GLU A 396 -24.21 12.71 2.61
CA GLU A 396 -23.99 11.76 1.54
C GLU A 396 -22.49 11.47 1.40
N ALA A 397 -22.13 10.20 1.22
CA ALA A 397 -20.79 9.82 0.79
C ALA A 397 -20.88 8.83 -0.37
N THR A 398 -20.10 9.10 -1.43
CA THR A 398 -19.98 8.19 -2.56
C THR A 398 -18.82 7.24 -2.35
N LEU A 399 -19.09 5.94 -2.29
CA LEU A 399 -18.09 4.90 -2.21
C LEU A 399 -17.79 4.36 -3.60
N THR A 400 -16.52 4.22 -3.95
CA THR A 400 -16.10 3.55 -5.20
C THR A 400 -15.56 2.19 -4.84
N PHE A 401 -16.08 1.15 -5.50
CA PHE A 401 -15.66 -0.23 -5.28
C PHE A 401 -14.67 -0.68 -6.34
N PRO A 402 -13.91 -1.76 -6.08
CA PRO A 402 -13.03 -2.32 -7.09
C PRO A 402 -13.80 -2.78 -8.34
N GLY A 403 -13.31 -2.39 -9.50
CA GLY A 403 -13.72 -2.89 -10.81
C GLY A 403 -12.90 -4.12 -11.23
N ALA A 404 -13.14 -4.59 -12.44
CA ALA A 404 -12.31 -5.64 -13.01
C ALA A 404 -10.89 -5.09 -13.26
N PRO A 405 -9.83 -5.83 -12.93
CA PRO A 405 -8.47 -5.37 -13.16
C PRO A 405 -8.15 -5.38 -14.66
N HIS A 406 -7.40 -4.38 -15.11
CA HIS A 406 -6.94 -4.23 -16.49
C HIS A 406 -5.43 -4.03 -16.52
N VAL A 407 -4.78 -4.54 -17.55
CA VAL A 407 -3.38 -4.25 -17.85
C VAL A 407 -3.31 -3.15 -18.90
N VAL A 408 -2.56 -2.10 -18.58
CA VAL A 408 -2.22 -1.02 -19.49
C VAL A 408 -0.71 -1.02 -19.67
N LYS A 409 -0.25 -0.99 -20.92
CA LYS A 409 1.17 -1.10 -21.27
C LYS A 409 1.65 0.15 -21.97
N ALA A 410 2.85 0.59 -21.65
CA ALA A 410 3.55 1.65 -22.34
C ALA A 410 4.98 1.22 -22.63
N GLU A 411 5.27 1.04 -23.91
CA GLU A 411 6.58 0.63 -24.41
C GLU A 411 7.50 1.83 -24.47
N HIS A 412 8.75 1.66 -24.03
CA HIS A 412 9.80 2.69 -24.05
C HIS A 412 9.36 4.03 -23.42
N LEU A 413 8.54 3.94 -22.38
CA LEU A 413 7.92 5.09 -21.73
C LEU A 413 8.94 6.05 -21.13
N ILE A 414 10.09 5.54 -20.65
CA ILE A 414 11.16 6.35 -20.08
C ILE A 414 12.42 6.18 -20.94
N PRO A 415 12.72 7.17 -21.80
CA PRO A 415 13.97 7.22 -22.56
C PRO A 415 15.21 7.29 -21.67
N ALA A 416 16.34 6.79 -22.17
CA ALA A 416 17.61 6.76 -21.42
C ALA A 416 18.09 8.15 -20.98
N ASP A 417 17.87 9.17 -21.81
CA ASP A 417 18.26 10.56 -21.60
C ASP A 417 17.34 11.33 -20.65
N GLU A 418 16.15 10.78 -20.35
CA GLU A 418 15.22 11.33 -19.35
C GLU A 418 15.44 10.76 -17.94
N ILE A 419 16.26 9.71 -17.81
CA ILE A 419 16.64 9.14 -16.52
C ILE A 419 17.63 10.07 -15.84
N LEU A 420 17.25 10.56 -14.67
CA LEU A 420 18.06 11.52 -13.93
C LEU A 420 19.01 10.81 -12.99
N GLU A 421 20.26 11.23 -12.95
CA GLU A 421 21.23 10.78 -11.95
C GLU A 421 20.94 11.48 -10.60
N ALA A 422 20.94 10.72 -9.50
CA ALA A 422 20.54 11.22 -8.17
C ALA A 422 21.30 12.48 -7.72
N ASN A 423 22.59 12.60 -8.07
CA ASN A 423 23.42 13.74 -7.70
C ASN A 423 23.05 15.05 -8.44
N HIS A 424 22.21 14.97 -9.47
CA HIS A 424 21.75 16.11 -10.28
C HIS A 424 20.31 16.53 -9.98
N SER A 425 19.61 15.85 -9.05
CA SER A 425 18.21 16.16 -8.72
C SER A 425 18.04 17.29 -7.70
N ALA A 426 19.08 17.59 -6.92
CA ALA A 426 19.09 18.67 -5.93
C ALA A 426 19.12 20.06 -6.62
N GLY A 427 17.94 20.59 -6.97
CA GLY A 427 17.79 21.98 -7.41
C GLY A 427 16.96 22.20 -8.68
N ARG A 428 16.53 21.14 -9.39
CA ARG A 428 15.54 21.29 -10.47
C ARG A 428 14.14 21.37 -9.88
N SER A 429 13.54 22.56 -9.92
CA SER A 429 12.10 22.70 -9.71
C SER A 429 11.37 22.17 -10.94
N TRP A 430 10.61 21.09 -10.77
CA TRP A 430 9.88 20.43 -11.85
C TRP A 430 8.78 21.33 -12.41
N SER A 431 8.75 21.48 -13.74
CA SER A 431 7.73 22.29 -14.41
C SER A 431 6.47 21.44 -14.63
N SER A 432 5.29 22.06 -14.62
CA SER A 432 4.02 21.38 -14.92
C SER A 432 3.86 20.94 -16.38
N GLN A 433 4.89 21.13 -17.22
CA GLN A 433 4.88 20.83 -18.65
C GLN A 433 5.44 19.43 -18.97
N ASP A 434 6.04 18.74 -18.00
CA ASP A 434 6.69 17.42 -18.18
C ASP A 434 5.65 16.27 -18.15
N ARG A 435 4.61 16.36 -19.00
CA ARG A 435 3.57 15.33 -19.11
C ARG A 435 4.08 14.17 -19.95
N VAL A 436 4.32 13.03 -19.33
CA VAL A 436 4.40 11.76 -20.05
C VAL A 436 2.97 11.22 -20.21
N ALA A 437 2.46 11.18 -21.44
CA ALA A 437 1.18 10.57 -21.73
C ALA A 437 1.34 9.05 -21.66
N PHE A 438 0.71 8.40 -20.67
CA PHE A 438 0.60 6.95 -20.62
C PHE A 438 -0.63 6.55 -21.44
N PRO A 439 -0.48 5.87 -22.59
CA PRO A 439 -1.61 5.56 -23.45
C PRO A 439 -2.64 4.66 -22.72
N GLY A 440 -3.92 5.03 -22.77
CA GLY A 440 -5.02 4.20 -22.28
C GLY A 440 -5.30 4.26 -20.77
N LEU A 441 -4.55 5.02 -19.96
CA LEU A 441 -4.90 5.19 -18.53
C LEU A 441 -6.17 6.03 -18.31
N ASP A 442 -6.40 7.02 -19.17
CA ASP A 442 -7.57 7.90 -19.07
C ASP A 442 -8.90 7.13 -19.28
N ASP A 443 -8.87 6.03 -20.05
CA ASP A 443 -10.03 5.15 -20.27
C ASP A 443 -10.52 4.50 -18.97
N TYR A 444 -9.63 4.43 -17.96
CA TYR A 444 -9.91 3.91 -16.62
C TYR A 444 -10.06 5.02 -15.57
N GLY A 445 -10.21 6.27 -16.01
CA GLY A 445 -10.36 7.42 -15.11
C GLY A 445 -9.11 7.72 -14.27
N ILE A 446 -7.93 7.28 -14.73
CA ILE A 446 -6.64 7.54 -14.08
C ILE A 446 -5.86 8.53 -14.95
N GLY A 447 -5.84 9.81 -14.55
CA GLY A 447 -4.97 10.77 -15.22
C GLY A 447 -3.55 10.67 -14.67
N LEU A 448 -2.55 10.40 -15.51
CA LEU A 448 -1.15 10.53 -15.12
C LEU A 448 -0.66 11.95 -15.46
N ARG A 449 -0.27 12.72 -14.44
CA ARG A 449 0.27 14.08 -14.63
C ARG A 449 1.75 14.07 -14.95
N TYR A 450 2.49 13.15 -14.36
CA TYR A 450 3.95 13.15 -14.36
C TYR A 450 4.47 11.75 -14.10
N LEU A 451 5.51 11.36 -14.84
CA LEU A 451 6.29 10.17 -14.58
C LEU A 451 7.77 10.53 -14.68
N ARG A 452 8.56 10.07 -13.72
CA ARG A 452 10.01 10.27 -13.72
C ARG A 452 10.70 9.03 -13.22
N ALA A 453 11.82 8.67 -13.82
CA ALA A 453 12.81 7.79 -13.22
C ALA A 453 14.04 8.56 -12.76
N GLU A 454 14.52 8.22 -11.58
CA GLU A 454 15.79 8.67 -11.05
C GLU A 454 16.66 7.43 -10.84
N ARG A 455 17.83 7.43 -11.46
CA ARG A 455 18.87 6.46 -11.20
C ARG A 455 19.43 6.68 -9.81
N GLN A 456 19.12 5.72 -8.96
CA GLN A 456 19.73 5.53 -7.67
C GLN A 456 20.87 4.52 -7.82
N GLN A 457 21.81 4.50 -6.90
CA GLN A 457 22.90 3.52 -6.95
C GLN A 457 22.39 2.07 -6.99
N THR A 458 21.30 1.80 -6.28
CA THR A 458 20.72 0.46 -6.16
C THR A 458 19.70 0.11 -7.23
N GLY A 459 19.30 1.09 -8.05
CA GLY A 459 18.45 0.90 -9.21
C GLY A 459 17.69 2.14 -9.63
N TYR A 460 16.39 2.04 -9.91
CA TYR A 460 15.57 3.20 -10.27
C TYR A 460 14.51 3.50 -9.23
N GLN A 461 14.41 4.76 -8.84
CA GLN A 461 13.22 5.29 -8.17
C GLN A 461 12.31 5.92 -9.23
N ILE A 462 11.09 5.42 -9.36
CA ILE A 462 10.09 5.95 -10.30
C ILE A 462 9.01 6.70 -9.53
N GLU A 463 8.83 7.99 -9.83
CA GLU A 463 7.75 8.81 -9.27
C GLU A 463 6.66 8.98 -10.33
N ALA A 464 5.44 8.60 -10.00
CA ALA A 464 4.25 8.81 -10.80
C ALA A 464 3.27 9.73 -10.03
N ARG A 465 2.89 10.87 -10.60
CA ARG A 465 1.83 11.72 -10.03
C ARG A 465 0.53 11.53 -10.77
N LEU A 466 -0.50 11.17 -10.05
CA LEU A 466 -1.85 11.05 -10.55
C LEU A 466 -2.58 12.39 -10.47
N ALA A 467 -3.45 12.64 -11.44
CA ALA A 467 -4.53 13.62 -11.33
C ALA A 467 -5.61 13.06 -10.39
N ASP A 468 -6.63 13.87 -10.12
CA ASP A 468 -7.85 13.39 -9.48
C ASP A 468 -8.35 12.17 -10.27
N SER A 469 -8.29 10.99 -9.65
CA SER A 469 -8.47 9.71 -10.31
C SER A 469 -9.67 8.97 -9.70
N ASN A 470 -10.49 8.42 -10.58
CA ASN A 470 -11.60 7.53 -10.20
C ASN A 470 -11.17 6.06 -10.15
N GLY A 471 -9.99 5.76 -10.70
CA GLY A 471 -9.38 4.44 -10.66
C GLY A 471 -8.12 4.40 -9.78
N ARG A 472 -7.56 3.21 -9.60
CA ARG A 472 -6.36 2.95 -8.80
C ARG A 472 -5.34 2.14 -9.57
N ILE A 473 -4.06 2.44 -9.40
CA ILE A 473 -2.98 1.57 -9.83
C ILE A 473 -2.75 0.54 -8.72
N ILE A 474 -3.07 -0.72 -9.01
CA ILE A 474 -2.97 -1.84 -8.07
C ILE A 474 -1.71 -2.70 -8.30
N GLY A 475 -0.99 -2.46 -9.39
CA GLY A 475 0.29 -3.10 -9.68
C GLY A 475 1.10 -2.30 -10.71
N LEU A 476 2.42 -2.42 -10.63
CA LEU A 476 3.35 -1.84 -11.60
C LEU A 476 4.52 -2.80 -11.78
N GLN A 477 4.95 -2.94 -13.03
CA GLN A 477 6.13 -3.70 -13.39
C GLN A 477 6.96 -2.90 -14.40
N VAL A 478 8.26 -2.80 -14.14
CA VAL A 478 9.24 -2.18 -15.05
C VAL A 478 9.91 -3.25 -15.89
N PHE A 479 10.18 -2.92 -17.14
CA PHE A 479 10.89 -3.76 -18.10
C PHE A 479 12.06 -3.01 -18.71
N ASP A 480 13.14 -3.72 -19.01
CA ASP A 480 14.26 -3.17 -19.78
C ASP A 480 13.94 -3.06 -21.28
N ALA A 481 14.92 -2.58 -22.05
CA ALA A 481 14.85 -2.43 -23.50
C ALA A 481 14.60 -3.76 -24.24
N GLU A 482 14.98 -4.89 -23.65
CA GLU A 482 14.70 -6.22 -24.22
C GLU A 482 13.32 -6.76 -23.80
N GLY A 483 12.56 -5.99 -23.01
CA GLY A 483 11.24 -6.37 -22.51
C GLY A 483 11.29 -7.37 -21.37
N ARG A 484 12.43 -7.54 -20.67
CA ARG A 484 12.53 -8.43 -19.50
C ARG A 484 12.03 -7.72 -18.25
N PRO A 485 11.25 -8.38 -17.37
CA PRO A 485 10.76 -7.77 -16.14
C PRO A 485 11.88 -7.60 -15.10
N TRP A 486 11.86 -6.50 -14.36
CA TRP A 486 12.79 -6.21 -13.27
C TRP A 486 12.08 -6.05 -11.92
N PRO A 487 12.55 -6.66 -10.82
CA PRO A 487 11.89 -6.61 -9.51
C PRO A 487 11.52 -5.18 -9.12
N SER A 488 10.22 -4.94 -9.03
CA SER A 488 9.62 -3.62 -8.82
C SER A 488 8.70 -3.70 -7.60
N MET A 489 8.76 -2.70 -6.72
CA MET A 489 7.84 -2.60 -5.59
C MET A 489 7.27 -1.19 -5.45
N VAL A 490 6.01 -1.09 -5.02
CA VAL A 490 5.41 0.16 -4.57
C VAL A 490 6.13 0.58 -3.30
N ASN A 491 6.60 1.82 -3.24
CA ASN A 491 7.02 2.43 -1.99
C ASN A 491 5.76 2.65 -1.13
N PRO A 492 5.67 2.01 0.05
CA PRO A 492 4.45 2.04 0.87
C PRO A 492 4.12 3.42 1.44
N TYR A 493 5.01 4.41 1.30
CA TYR A 493 4.79 5.79 1.74
C TYR A 493 4.33 6.67 0.58
N GLN A 494 3.09 6.45 0.14
CA GLN A 494 2.40 7.43 -0.69
C GLN A 494 2.21 8.72 0.13
N HIS A 495 2.92 9.78 -0.22
CA HIS A 495 2.85 11.07 0.47
C HIS A 495 1.50 11.78 0.28
N SER A 496 0.75 11.39 -0.75
CA SER A 496 -0.62 11.82 -1.03
C SER A 496 -1.29 10.76 -1.91
N SER A 497 -2.62 10.76 -1.97
CA SER A 497 -3.40 9.96 -2.93
C SER A 497 -3.03 10.23 -4.40
N SER A 498 -2.29 11.32 -4.66
CA SER A 498 -1.89 11.75 -5.99
C SER A 498 -0.43 11.47 -6.35
N THR A 499 0.38 10.83 -5.47
CA THR A 499 1.78 10.52 -5.81
C THR A 499 2.15 9.10 -5.40
N LEU A 500 2.58 8.32 -6.39
CA LEU A 500 3.11 6.97 -6.24
C LEU A 500 4.62 6.99 -6.43
N TYR A 501 5.33 6.30 -5.55
CA TYR A 501 6.75 6.04 -5.69
C TYR A 501 6.94 4.55 -5.87
N TYR A 502 7.80 4.16 -6.80
CA TYR A 502 8.16 2.78 -7.09
C TYR A 502 9.68 2.66 -7.05
N ILE A 503 10.15 1.49 -6.61
CA ILE A 503 11.57 1.15 -6.61
C ILE A 503 11.74 -0.05 -7.52
N THR A 504 12.63 0.07 -8.50
CA THR A 504 13.10 -1.02 -9.34
C THR A 504 14.51 -1.37 -8.93
N LEU A 505 14.76 -2.63 -8.60
CA LEU A 505 16.09 -3.09 -8.27
C LEU A 505 17.00 -3.13 -9.49
N GLY A 506 18.26 -2.79 -9.29
CA GLY A 506 19.28 -2.82 -10.32
C GLY A 506 19.03 -1.79 -11.43
N HIS A 507 19.86 -1.84 -12.45
CA HIS A 507 19.85 -0.86 -13.55
C HIS A 507 19.37 -1.56 -14.83
N PRO A 508 18.06 -1.81 -15.01
CA PRO A 508 17.53 -2.24 -16.29
C PRO A 508 18.05 -1.34 -17.40
N GLN A 509 18.43 -1.95 -18.52
CA GLN A 509 18.92 -1.19 -19.66
C GLN A 509 17.76 -0.35 -20.23
N PRO A 510 17.87 0.98 -20.30
CA PRO A 510 16.85 1.81 -20.91
C PRO A 510 16.88 1.70 -22.45
N PRO A 511 15.82 2.11 -23.16
CA PRO A 511 14.58 2.73 -22.66
C PRO A 511 13.72 1.76 -21.83
N LEU A 512 13.11 2.28 -20.76
CA LEU A 512 12.30 1.45 -19.85
C LEU A 512 10.84 1.41 -20.31
N SER A 513 10.26 0.21 -20.34
CA SER A 513 8.83 0.01 -20.56
C SER A 513 8.12 -0.21 -19.22
N ILE A 514 6.86 0.19 -19.12
CA ILE A 514 6.05 0.01 -17.91
C ILE A 514 4.75 -0.70 -18.26
N ALA A 515 4.41 -1.71 -17.47
CA ALA A 515 3.07 -2.27 -17.42
C ALA A 515 2.42 -1.91 -16.08
N LEU A 516 1.19 -1.43 -16.13
CA LEU A 516 0.38 -1.10 -14.98
C LEU A 516 -0.79 -2.07 -14.91
N MET A 517 -1.08 -2.55 -13.70
CA MET A 517 -2.36 -3.16 -13.39
C MET A 517 -3.21 -2.09 -12.74
N VAL A 518 -4.33 -1.79 -13.39
CA VAL A 518 -5.26 -0.74 -12.97
C VAL A 518 -6.62 -1.32 -12.67
N ASP A 519 -7.27 -0.67 -11.73
CA ASP A 519 -8.67 -0.85 -11.43
C ASP A 519 -9.36 0.45 -11.84
N GLY A 520 -10.19 0.43 -12.88
CA GLY A 520 -10.82 1.62 -13.45
C GLY A 520 -11.95 2.23 -12.61
N GLY A 521 -12.13 1.74 -11.39
CA GLY A 521 -13.29 2.07 -10.56
C GLY A 521 -14.48 1.23 -10.98
N GLY A 522 -14.95 0.38 -10.07
CA GLY A 522 -16.14 -0.44 -10.24
C GLY A 522 -17.42 0.32 -9.93
N ALA A 523 -18.36 -0.34 -9.27
CA ALA A 523 -19.61 0.28 -8.86
C ALA A 523 -19.34 1.50 -7.97
N LYS A 524 -20.08 2.60 -8.23
CA LYS A 524 -20.13 3.76 -7.35
C LYS A 524 -21.45 3.72 -6.61
N ILE A 525 -21.40 3.60 -5.29
CA ILE A 525 -22.58 3.54 -4.45
C ILE A 525 -22.60 4.75 -3.53
N THR A 526 -23.70 5.48 -3.60
CA THR A 526 -23.98 6.58 -2.69
C THR A 526 -24.66 6.05 -1.43
N LEU A 527 -24.07 6.39 -0.28
CA LEU A 527 -24.68 6.18 1.04
C LEU A 527 -25.14 7.53 1.61
N SER A 528 -26.44 7.65 1.83
CA SER A 528 -27.04 8.83 2.45
C SER A 528 -27.51 8.51 3.87
N HIS A 529 -27.39 9.48 4.78
CA HIS A 529 -27.87 9.34 6.15
C HIS A 529 -28.29 10.68 6.74
N THR A 530 -29.36 10.68 7.52
CA THR A 530 -29.80 11.84 8.28
C THR A 530 -29.50 11.60 9.76
N PHE A 531 -28.60 12.40 10.30
CA PHE A 531 -28.35 12.44 11.74
C PHE A 531 -29.40 13.30 12.41
N THR A 532 -30.11 12.75 13.39
CA THR A 532 -30.91 13.49 14.37
C THR A 532 -30.20 13.44 15.73
N ASP A 533 -30.52 14.37 16.63
CA ASP A 533 -29.99 14.39 18.00
C ASP A 533 -28.44 14.48 18.09
N LEU A 534 -27.88 15.46 17.38
CA LEU A 534 -26.43 15.62 17.23
C LEU A 534 -25.72 15.91 18.57
N PRO A 535 -24.61 15.22 18.89
CA PRO A 535 -23.85 15.47 20.11
C PRO A 535 -23.12 16.83 20.02
N LEU A 536 -23.72 17.85 20.63
CA LEU A 536 -23.10 19.17 20.80
C LEU A 536 -22.00 19.08 21.86
N ARG A 537 -20.75 19.39 21.48
CA ARG A 537 -19.68 19.66 22.45
C ARG A 537 -19.31 21.15 22.37
N PRO A 538 -19.45 21.91 23.47
CA PRO A 538 -18.88 23.24 23.52
C PRO A 538 -17.36 23.14 23.35
N VAL A 539 -16.80 23.93 22.45
CA VAL A 539 -15.34 24.10 22.36
C VAL A 539 -14.91 24.80 23.64
N ALA A 540 -14.02 24.18 24.43
CA ALA A 540 -13.42 24.86 25.57
C ALA A 540 -12.75 26.13 25.04
N ALA A 541 -13.08 27.29 25.63
CA ALA A 541 -12.43 28.54 25.28
C ALA A 541 -10.92 28.30 25.38
N SER A 542 -10.21 28.47 24.26
CA SER A 542 -8.76 28.52 24.30
C SER A 542 -8.42 29.74 25.15
N GLU A 543 -7.95 29.52 26.37
CA GLU A 543 -7.23 30.54 27.11
C GLU A 543 -6.03 30.92 26.24
N GLU A 544 -6.15 32.04 25.52
CA GLU A 544 -4.97 32.73 25.02
C GLU A 544 -4.14 33.06 26.26
N SER A 545 -2.99 32.39 26.39
CA SER A 545 -1.92 32.89 27.23
C SER A 545 -1.58 34.28 26.69
N GLU A 546 -1.92 35.32 27.44
CA GLU A 546 -1.34 36.65 27.26
C GLU A 546 0.18 36.51 27.40
N ASP A 547 0.89 36.51 26.26
CA ASP A 547 2.31 36.82 26.15
C ASP A 547 2.48 38.01 25.18
#